data_AF-A0A7J3TXX4-F1
#
_entry.id   AF-A0A7J3TXX4-F1
#
_cell.length_a   1.000
_cell.length_b   1.000
_cell.length_c   1.000
_cell.angle_alpha   90.00
_cell.angle_beta   90.00
_cell.angle_gamma   90.00
#
_symmetry.space_group_name_H-M   'P 1'
#
loop_
_entity.id
_entity.type
_entity.pdbx_description
1 polymer ?
#
loop_
_entity_poly.entity_id
_entity_poly.type
_entity_poly.pdbx_seq_one_letter_code
_entity_poly.pdbx_strand_id
1 'polypeptide(L)'
;FFFPDPLLEEEAVKLKKGENQPIWLTVYVPKDAPAGNYYGDLMLRGLDERTVKVNLRVHDVVLPDRKTLKLSNFISSYNISKFYKVVPWSEEHWALLRAYARNMAEHRQSSIITPILELTRIYRDDGCLEFDFQLLDRWINLFREEGVIGVIEGGYLAGRPPRTVEGWWTVPEFLSTPYHVLNKDGSLAYVQESVRVSSPIFENFISQFMPALQNHLEEIGLLDSYLQHIADEPIDRNAESYKYIVNLVRRYAPKIRTIEASTCKQLVDYINVVVPLLDDYDRNMAFYEERKKRGNEVWFYTCLSPTGRYPNRFIDYSLIKVRILHWINFKYGLDGYLHWGYNYWTENPFEDVENEPHHPFPLPQETPS
;
A
#
# COMPACT_ATOMS: atom_id res chain seq x y z
N PHE A 1 -26.48 -0.89 -6.29
CA PHE A 1 -26.73 -2.35 -6.29
C PHE A 1 -26.14 -2.94 -5.03
N PHE A 2 -26.71 -4.02 -4.46
CA PHE A 2 -26.08 -4.71 -3.33
C PHE A 2 -25.10 -5.75 -3.85
N PHE A 3 -23.86 -5.70 -3.38
CA PHE A 3 -22.82 -6.67 -3.70
C PHE A 3 -22.43 -7.45 -2.44
N PRO A 4 -22.40 -8.80 -2.47
CA PRO A 4 -21.99 -9.62 -1.33
C PRO A 4 -20.46 -9.68 -1.24
N ASP A 5 -19.84 -8.54 -1.00
CA ASP A 5 -18.38 -8.38 -0.93
C ASP A 5 -17.76 -8.75 0.44
N PRO A 6 -18.31 -8.33 1.60
CA PRO A 6 -17.69 -8.67 2.87
C PRO A 6 -17.81 -10.17 3.19
N LEU A 7 -16.69 -10.75 3.61
CA LEU A 7 -16.62 -12.12 4.14
C LEU A 7 -16.75 -12.05 5.67
N LEU A 8 -17.98 -12.17 6.17
CA LEU A 8 -18.28 -12.09 7.60
C LEU A 8 -18.28 -13.48 8.24
N GLU A 9 -17.61 -13.62 9.39
CA GLU A 9 -17.54 -14.84 10.18
C GLU A 9 -18.69 -14.91 11.21
N GLU A 10 -19.93 -14.89 10.71
CA GLU A 10 -21.14 -14.96 11.54
C GLU A 10 -21.59 -16.41 11.75
N GLU A 11 -21.95 -16.79 12.99
CA GLU A 11 -22.43 -18.15 13.29
C GLU A 11 -23.80 -18.46 12.66
N ALA A 12 -24.65 -17.44 12.51
CA ALA A 12 -25.98 -17.55 11.93
C ALA A 12 -26.39 -16.24 11.26
N VAL A 13 -27.18 -16.35 10.20
CA VAL A 13 -27.70 -15.20 9.45
C VAL A 13 -29.23 -15.28 9.33
N LYS A 14 -29.90 -14.16 9.57
CA LYS A 14 -31.36 -14.06 9.39
C LYS A 14 -31.67 -13.83 7.92
N LEU A 15 -32.30 -14.81 7.28
CA LEU A 15 -32.70 -14.72 5.88
C LEU A 15 -33.98 -13.87 5.73
N LYS A 16 -34.00 -13.02 4.71
CA LYS A 16 -35.20 -12.28 4.28
C LYS A 16 -35.86 -12.98 3.10
N LYS A 17 -37.19 -12.93 3.06
CA LYS A 17 -37.96 -13.51 1.96
C LYS A 17 -37.63 -12.78 0.65
N GLY A 18 -37.25 -13.54 -0.37
CA GLY A 18 -36.94 -13.01 -1.70
C GLY A 18 -35.50 -12.53 -1.89
N GLU A 19 -34.63 -12.73 -0.90
CA GLU A 19 -33.20 -12.39 -0.98
C GLU A 19 -32.34 -13.66 -0.97
N ASN A 20 -31.23 -13.63 -1.71
CA ASN A 20 -30.23 -14.68 -1.71
C ASN A 20 -29.12 -14.34 -0.72
N GLN A 21 -28.65 -15.33 0.05
CA GLN A 21 -27.52 -15.18 0.97
C GLN A 21 -26.40 -16.13 0.54
N PRO A 22 -25.28 -15.63 -0.01
CA PRO A 22 -24.12 -16.46 -0.28
C PRO A 22 -23.42 -16.85 1.03
N ILE A 23 -22.77 -18.02 1.00
CA ILE A 23 -21.91 -18.54 2.07
C ILE A 23 -20.55 -18.81 1.44
N TRP A 24 -19.48 -18.24 2.03
CA TRP A 24 -18.11 -18.49 1.61
C TRP A 24 -17.50 -19.61 2.45
N LEU A 25 -16.91 -20.61 1.81
CA LEU A 25 -16.23 -21.72 2.47
C LEU A 25 -14.73 -21.67 2.14
N THR A 26 -13.91 -21.44 3.16
CA THR A 26 -12.45 -21.54 3.06
C THR A 26 -11.99 -22.86 3.66
N VAL A 27 -11.25 -23.66 2.88
CA VAL A 27 -10.66 -24.93 3.35
C VAL A 27 -9.14 -24.78 3.37
N TYR A 28 -8.55 -24.89 4.57
CA TYR A 28 -7.11 -24.92 4.74
C TYR A 28 -6.60 -26.37 4.65
N VAL A 29 -5.64 -26.63 3.76
CA VAL A 29 -5.00 -27.94 3.60
C VAL A 29 -3.64 -27.92 4.30
N PRO A 30 -3.44 -28.69 5.39
CA PRO A 30 -2.14 -28.81 6.04
C PRO A 30 -1.05 -29.31 5.09
N LYS A 31 0.20 -28.89 5.31
CA LYS A 31 1.33 -29.26 4.42
C LYS A 31 1.64 -30.75 4.38
N ASP A 32 1.31 -31.46 5.45
CA ASP A 32 1.51 -32.89 5.62
C ASP A 32 0.23 -33.70 5.28
N ALA A 33 -0.82 -33.04 4.76
CA ALA A 33 -2.02 -33.73 4.33
C ALA A 33 -1.70 -34.74 3.21
N PRO A 34 -2.07 -36.01 3.37
CA PRO A 34 -1.91 -37.01 2.31
C PRO A 34 -2.60 -36.60 1.01
N ALA A 35 -1.94 -36.84 -0.13
CA ALA A 35 -2.58 -36.66 -1.42
C ALA A 35 -3.75 -37.65 -1.59
N GLY A 36 -4.85 -37.20 -2.20
CA GLY A 36 -6.04 -38.01 -2.38
C GLY A 36 -7.34 -37.22 -2.49
N ASN A 37 -8.45 -37.94 -2.52
CA ASN A 37 -9.78 -37.34 -2.50
C ASN A 37 -10.32 -37.35 -1.06
N TYR A 38 -10.75 -36.18 -0.60
CA TYR A 38 -11.41 -35.95 0.67
C TYR A 38 -12.88 -35.64 0.42
N TYR A 39 -13.73 -36.12 1.31
CA TYR A 39 -15.18 -36.00 1.24
C TYR A 39 -15.69 -35.45 2.57
N GLY A 40 -16.60 -34.49 2.52
CA GLY A 40 -17.20 -33.89 3.70
C GLY A 40 -18.62 -33.41 3.43
N ASP A 41 -19.33 -33.10 4.51
CA ASP A 41 -20.71 -32.66 4.48
C ASP A 41 -20.80 -31.26 5.09
N LEU A 42 -21.32 -30.30 4.32
CA LEU A 42 -21.74 -29.00 4.82
C LEU A 42 -23.22 -29.07 5.18
N MET A 43 -23.53 -28.99 6.47
CA MET A 43 -24.91 -29.02 6.96
C MET A 43 -25.42 -27.60 7.19
N LEU A 44 -26.49 -27.25 6.49
CA LEU A 44 -27.21 -25.99 6.61
C LEU A 44 -28.46 -26.22 7.44
N ARG A 45 -28.60 -25.48 8.55
CA ARG A 45 -29.75 -25.55 9.46
C ARG A 45 -30.54 -24.26 9.39
N GLY A 46 -31.82 -24.36 9.00
CA GLY A 46 -32.78 -23.26 9.03
C GLY A 46 -34.13 -23.77 9.53
N LEU A 47 -35.22 -23.40 8.84
CA LEU A 47 -36.53 -24.05 9.05
C LEU A 47 -36.51 -25.53 8.68
N ASP A 48 -35.70 -25.87 7.68
CA ASP A 48 -35.38 -27.24 7.28
C ASP A 48 -33.86 -27.46 7.40
N GLU A 49 -33.45 -28.70 7.57
CA GLU A 49 -32.05 -29.11 7.46
C GLU A 49 -31.73 -29.53 6.01
N ARG A 50 -30.59 -29.09 5.50
CA ARG A 50 -30.05 -29.52 4.20
C ARG A 50 -28.59 -29.86 4.33
N THR A 51 -28.16 -30.89 3.61
CA THR A 51 -26.75 -31.30 3.54
C THR A 51 -26.23 -31.11 2.12
N VAL A 52 -25.08 -30.45 1.99
CA VAL A 52 -24.35 -30.29 0.72
C VAL A 52 -23.07 -31.12 0.81
N LYS A 53 -22.88 -32.03 -0.15
CA LYS A 53 -21.66 -32.84 -0.24
C LYS A 53 -20.52 -31.99 -0.82
N VAL A 54 -19.37 -32.01 -0.18
CA VAL A 54 -18.15 -31.29 -0.59
C VAL A 54 -17.04 -32.30 -0.88
N ASN A 55 -16.42 -32.17 -2.05
CA ASN A 55 -15.33 -33.03 -2.49
C ASN A 55 -14.09 -32.17 -2.74
N LEU A 56 -12.95 -32.55 -2.17
CA LEU A 56 -11.67 -31.88 -2.34
C LEU A 56 -10.61 -32.88 -2.80
N ARG A 57 -9.91 -32.58 -3.91
CA ARG A 57 -8.74 -33.34 -4.32
C ARG A 57 -7.47 -32.63 -3.84
N VAL A 58 -6.73 -33.28 -2.96
CA VAL A 58 -5.39 -32.87 -2.53
C VAL A 58 -4.37 -33.50 -3.48
N HIS A 59 -3.57 -32.65 -4.11
CA HIS A 59 -2.47 -33.07 -4.99
C HIS A 59 -1.20 -33.27 -4.17
N ASP A 60 -0.30 -34.15 -4.63
CA ASP A 60 1.01 -34.40 -4.02
C ASP A 60 2.01 -33.27 -4.33
N VAL A 61 1.66 -32.07 -3.88
CA VAL A 61 2.44 -30.84 -4.04
C VAL A 61 2.28 -29.98 -2.79
N VAL A 62 3.40 -29.63 -2.17
CA VAL A 62 3.43 -28.71 -1.04
C VAL A 62 3.72 -27.28 -1.53
N LEU A 63 2.81 -26.36 -1.25
CA LEU A 63 3.03 -24.94 -1.57
C LEU A 63 4.05 -24.32 -0.59
N PRO A 64 5.00 -23.50 -1.06
CA PRO A 64 5.97 -22.86 -0.19
C PRO A 64 5.35 -21.72 0.63
N ASP A 65 5.90 -21.50 1.82
CA ASP A 65 5.59 -20.31 2.64
C ASP A 65 6.21 -19.05 2.05
N ARG A 66 7.33 -19.21 1.33
CA ARG A 66 8.06 -18.11 0.74
C ARG A 66 7.13 -17.28 -0.15
N LYS A 67 7.04 -15.99 0.15
CA LYS A 67 6.40 -14.98 -0.68
C LYS A 67 7.39 -14.56 -1.75
N THR A 68 7.10 -14.86 -3.02
CA THR A 68 7.97 -14.52 -4.16
C THR A 68 7.54 -13.26 -4.89
N LEU A 69 6.25 -12.92 -4.84
CA LEU A 69 5.71 -11.68 -5.39
C LEU A 69 5.71 -10.60 -4.31
N LYS A 70 6.21 -9.40 -4.64
CA LYS A 70 6.09 -8.23 -3.77
C LYS A 70 4.67 -7.67 -3.89
N LEU A 71 3.85 -7.89 -2.88
CA LEU A 71 2.46 -7.42 -2.83
C LEU A 71 2.34 -6.27 -1.84
N SER A 72 1.96 -5.09 -2.35
CA SER A 72 1.72 -3.89 -1.58
C SER A 72 0.27 -3.43 -1.69
N ASN A 73 -0.43 -3.38 -0.56
CA ASN A 73 -1.67 -2.64 -0.42
C ASN A 73 -1.47 -1.62 0.69
N PHE A 74 -1.60 -0.35 0.38
CA PHE A 74 -1.31 0.69 1.36
C PHE A 74 -2.34 0.71 2.50
N ILE A 75 -1.84 0.55 3.72
CA ILE A 75 -2.61 0.66 4.96
C ILE A 75 -2.52 2.08 5.49
N SER A 76 -3.62 2.60 6.02
CA SER A 76 -3.69 3.87 6.75
C SER A 76 -3.94 3.60 8.23
N SER A 77 -2.93 3.86 9.07
CA SER A 77 -3.05 3.79 10.53
C SER A 77 -4.08 4.80 11.05
N TYR A 78 -4.09 6.01 10.47
CA TYR A 78 -5.06 7.05 10.79
C TYR A 78 -6.50 6.56 10.58
N ASN A 79 -6.80 5.92 9.46
CA ASN A 79 -8.16 5.42 9.20
C ASN A 79 -8.60 4.35 10.22
N ILE A 80 -7.67 3.51 10.71
CA ILE A 80 -7.95 2.56 11.79
C ILE A 80 -8.31 3.31 13.07
N SER A 81 -7.47 4.26 13.49
CA SER A 81 -7.74 5.04 14.71
C SER A 81 -9.06 5.81 14.64
N LYS A 82 -9.37 6.40 13.47
CA LYS A 82 -10.61 7.15 13.23
C LYS A 82 -11.84 6.24 13.29
N PHE A 83 -11.80 5.09 12.61
CA PHE A 83 -12.92 4.16 12.54
C PHE A 83 -13.26 3.57 13.92
N TYR A 84 -12.24 3.10 14.65
CA TYR A 84 -12.43 2.54 16.00
C TYR A 84 -12.48 3.59 17.11
N LYS A 85 -12.29 4.87 16.78
CA LYS A 85 -12.30 6.00 17.72
C LYS A 85 -11.30 5.82 18.87
N VAL A 86 -10.12 5.29 18.56
CA VAL A 86 -9.02 5.12 19.52
C VAL A 86 -7.97 6.23 19.37
N VAL A 87 -7.23 6.50 20.44
CA VAL A 87 -6.15 7.49 20.41
C VAL A 87 -5.01 6.97 19.53
N PRO A 88 -4.53 7.73 18.52
CA PRO A 88 -3.38 7.33 17.73
C PRO A 88 -2.19 6.96 18.61
N TRP A 89 -1.60 5.81 18.29
CA TRP A 89 -0.41 5.24 18.96
C TRP A 89 -0.61 4.77 20.42
N SER A 90 -1.84 4.71 20.92
CA SER A 90 -2.14 4.03 22.18
C SER A 90 -1.94 2.51 22.07
N GLU A 91 -1.86 1.81 23.20
CA GLU A 91 -1.73 0.34 23.20
C GLU A 91 -2.92 -0.35 22.52
N GLU A 92 -4.12 0.22 22.63
CA GLU A 92 -5.31 -0.24 21.91
C GLU A 92 -5.14 -0.09 20.40
N HIS A 93 -4.58 1.04 19.94
CA HIS A 93 -4.28 1.24 18.52
C HIS A 93 -3.23 0.25 18.01
N TRP A 94 -2.18 -0.03 18.80
CA TRP A 94 -1.17 -1.03 18.47
C TRP A 94 -1.74 -2.45 18.41
N ALA A 95 -2.70 -2.79 19.29
CA ALA A 95 -3.40 -4.07 19.24
C ALA A 95 -4.23 -4.21 17.94
N LEU A 96 -4.92 -3.14 17.51
CA LEU A 96 -5.61 -3.11 16.23
C LEU A 96 -4.63 -3.27 15.06
N LEU A 97 -3.53 -2.50 15.04
CA LEU A 97 -2.51 -2.62 13.99
C LEU A 97 -1.97 -4.06 13.88
N ARG A 98 -1.77 -4.75 15.01
CA ARG A 98 -1.35 -6.16 15.02
C ARG A 98 -2.37 -7.09 14.36
N ALA A 99 -3.67 -6.89 14.60
CA ALA A 99 -4.72 -7.65 13.94
C ALA A 99 -4.72 -7.44 12.41
N TYR A 100 -4.52 -6.20 11.95
CA TYR A 100 -4.40 -5.89 10.53
C TYR A 100 -3.13 -6.51 9.92
N ALA A 101 -2.00 -6.39 10.60
CA ALA A 101 -0.74 -7.01 10.17
C ALA A 101 -0.86 -8.53 10.01
N ARG A 102 -1.56 -9.21 10.93
CA ARG A 102 -1.87 -10.64 10.81
C ARG A 102 -2.71 -10.94 9.58
N ASN A 103 -3.81 -10.21 9.38
CA ASN A 103 -4.67 -10.40 8.23
C ASN A 103 -3.91 -10.17 6.90
N MET A 104 -3.09 -9.13 6.84
CA MET A 104 -2.19 -8.86 5.71
C MET A 104 -1.22 -10.04 5.48
N ALA A 105 -0.63 -10.60 6.54
CA ALA A 105 0.30 -11.71 6.44
C ALA A 105 -0.36 -12.99 5.90
N GLU A 106 -1.55 -13.34 6.43
CA GLU A 106 -2.39 -14.47 6.01
C GLU A 106 -2.76 -14.38 4.52
N HIS A 107 -2.99 -13.15 4.03
CA HIS A 107 -3.30 -12.86 2.63
C HIS A 107 -2.07 -12.57 1.77
N ARG A 108 -0.89 -12.99 2.24
CA ARG A 108 0.40 -12.93 1.53
C ARG A 108 0.87 -11.52 1.15
N GLN A 109 0.37 -10.47 1.79
CA GLN A 109 1.01 -9.16 1.72
C GLN A 109 2.47 -9.28 2.19
N SER A 110 3.37 -8.63 1.47
CA SER A 110 4.81 -8.68 1.74
C SER A 110 5.43 -7.29 1.91
N SER A 111 4.67 -6.23 1.62
CA SER A 111 5.16 -4.86 1.69
C SER A 111 4.30 -4.02 2.64
N ILE A 112 4.94 -3.04 3.30
CA ILE A 112 4.30 -2.10 4.22
C ILE A 112 4.67 -0.66 3.88
N ILE A 113 3.66 0.14 3.53
CA ILE A 113 3.82 1.59 3.55
C ILE A 113 3.98 2.06 5.01
N THR A 114 4.98 2.90 5.26
CA THR A 114 5.44 3.27 6.59
C THR A 114 5.48 4.80 6.68
N PRO A 115 4.64 5.44 7.51
CA PRO A 115 4.60 6.90 7.63
C PRO A 115 5.81 7.41 8.43
N ILE A 116 6.99 7.39 7.80
CA ILE A 116 8.29 7.60 8.45
C ILE A 116 8.40 8.92 9.22
N LEU A 117 7.78 10.01 8.75
CA LEU A 117 7.81 11.30 9.43
C LEU A 117 6.89 11.34 10.66
N GLU A 118 5.77 10.61 10.64
CA GLU A 118 4.88 10.50 11.80
C GLU A 118 5.45 9.54 12.86
N LEU A 119 6.25 8.55 12.42
CA LEU A 119 6.87 7.53 13.27
C LEU A 119 8.28 7.89 13.75
N THR A 120 8.80 9.05 13.35
CA THR A 120 10.08 9.57 13.84
C THR A 120 9.81 10.76 14.74
N ARG A 121 10.27 10.70 16.00
CA ARG A 121 10.26 11.88 16.85
C ARG A 121 11.46 12.75 16.49
N ILE A 122 11.19 14.01 16.19
CA ILE A 122 12.20 14.98 15.77
C ILE A 122 12.37 15.99 16.89
N TYR A 123 13.59 16.11 17.42
CA TYR A 123 13.92 17.04 18.50
C TYR A 123 14.79 18.17 17.97
N ARG A 124 14.56 19.38 18.48
CA ARG A 124 15.51 20.49 18.27
C ARG A 124 16.76 20.25 19.13
N ASP A 125 17.94 20.44 18.54
CA ASP A 125 19.22 20.36 19.25
C ASP A 125 20.19 21.43 18.72
N ASP A 126 20.35 22.54 19.44
CA ASP A 126 21.30 23.64 19.17
C ASP A 126 21.65 23.92 17.69
N GLY A 127 20.60 24.18 16.89
CA GLY A 127 20.73 24.53 15.46
C GLY A 127 20.65 23.36 14.49
N CYS A 128 20.62 22.13 15.01
CA CYS A 128 20.41 20.87 14.32
C CYS A 128 19.12 20.16 14.78
N LEU A 129 18.85 19.00 14.19
CA LEU A 129 17.76 18.10 14.53
C LEU A 129 18.32 16.74 15.01
N GLU A 130 17.69 16.18 16.03
CA GLU A 130 17.92 14.81 16.49
C GLU A 130 16.68 13.96 16.20
N PHE A 131 16.90 12.70 15.82
CA PHE A 131 15.85 11.77 15.37
C PHE A 131 15.79 10.55 16.27
N ASP A 132 14.62 10.27 16.83
CA ASP A 132 14.31 9.06 17.59
C ASP A 132 13.37 8.17 16.76
N PHE A 133 13.87 6.98 16.42
CA PHE A 133 13.21 5.99 15.57
C PHE A 133 12.48 4.88 16.34
N GLN A 134 12.30 4.98 17.66
CA GLN A 134 11.68 3.90 18.44
C GLN A 134 10.26 3.53 17.98
N LEU A 135 9.45 4.51 17.57
CA LEU A 135 8.11 4.25 17.04
C LEU A 135 8.16 3.61 15.65
N LEU A 136 9.12 4.02 14.81
CA LEU A 136 9.41 3.41 13.52
C LEU A 136 9.82 1.93 13.69
N ASP A 137 10.71 1.64 14.64
CA ASP A 137 11.13 0.27 14.95
C ASP A 137 9.97 -0.57 15.44
N ARG A 138 9.14 -0.03 16.34
CA ARG A 138 7.94 -0.72 16.83
C ARG A 138 6.98 -1.07 15.70
N TRP A 139 6.77 -0.13 14.76
CA TRP A 139 5.97 -0.36 13.55
C TRP A 139 6.54 -1.50 12.71
N ILE A 140 7.81 -1.40 12.30
CA ILE A 140 8.43 -2.38 11.42
C ILE A 140 8.47 -3.77 12.07
N ASN A 141 8.82 -3.85 13.36
CA ASN A 141 8.87 -5.10 14.09
C ASN A 141 7.50 -5.77 14.20
N LEU A 142 6.44 -5.01 14.48
CA LEU A 142 5.08 -5.56 14.56
C LEU A 142 4.67 -6.24 13.25
N PHE A 143 4.86 -5.57 12.11
CA PHE A 143 4.48 -6.15 10.82
C PHE A 143 5.37 -7.34 10.43
N ARG A 144 6.66 -7.29 10.78
CA ARG A 144 7.58 -8.41 10.56
C ARG A 144 7.24 -9.63 11.41
N GLU A 145 6.93 -9.44 12.68
CA GLU A 145 6.53 -10.49 13.62
C GLU A 145 5.25 -11.22 13.16
N GLU A 146 4.26 -10.48 12.67
CA GLU A 146 3.03 -11.09 12.16
C GLU A 146 3.22 -11.74 10.77
N GLY A 147 4.36 -11.52 10.10
CA GLY A 147 4.72 -12.20 8.87
C GLY A 147 4.54 -11.39 7.58
N VAL A 148 4.35 -10.07 7.67
CA VAL A 148 4.46 -9.16 6.52
C VAL A 148 5.94 -8.86 6.27
N ILE A 149 6.58 -9.84 5.62
CA ILE A 149 8.02 -9.87 5.37
C ILE A 149 8.29 -9.51 3.90
N GLY A 150 9.12 -8.50 3.67
CA GLY A 150 9.53 -8.10 2.33
C GLY A 150 10.03 -6.67 2.27
N VAL A 151 9.18 -5.76 1.78
CA VAL A 151 9.57 -4.37 1.48
C VAL A 151 9.00 -3.41 2.52
N ILE A 152 9.87 -2.57 3.08
CA ILE A 152 9.49 -1.43 3.91
C ILE A 152 9.45 -0.21 2.99
N GLU A 153 8.25 0.26 2.68
CA GLU A 153 8.05 1.41 1.81
C GLU A 153 7.94 2.67 2.68
N GLY A 154 8.96 3.52 2.66
CA GLY A 154 8.93 4.83 3.30
C GLY A 154 7.89 5.74 2.64
N GLY A 155 7.02 6.33 3.44
CA GLY A 155 6.01 7.29 2.98
C GLY A 155 6.62 8.56 2.38
N TYR A 156 5.79 9.30 1.65
CA TYR A 156 6.22 10.42 0.81
C TYR A 156 6.92 11.57 1.58
N LEU A 157 8.05 12.04 1.03
CA LEU A 157 8.78 13.21 1.53
C LEU A 157 8.16 14.53 1.07
N ALA A 158 7.43 14.50 -0.05
CA ALA A 158 6.77 15.64 -0.63
C ALA A 158 5.44 15.23 -1.29
N GLY A 159 4.59 16.21 -1.53
CA GLY A 159 3.29 16.00 -2.15
C GLY A 159 2.79 17.25 -2.86
N ARG A 160 1.60 17.13 -3.42
CA ARG A 160 0.89 18.26 -4.04
C ARG A 160 0.21 19.09 -2.95
N PRO A 161 -0.12 20.37 -3.25
CA PRO A 161 -1.01 21.11 -2.37
C PRO A 161 -2.38 20.42 -2.26
N PRO A 162 -3.20 20.81 -1.27
CA PRO A 162 -4.55 20.26 -1.09
C PRO A 162 -5.37 20.30 -2.38
N ARG A 163 -6.24 19.29 -2.57
CA ARG A 163 -7.11 19.17 -3.76
C ARG A 163 -8.06 20.35 -3.98
N THR A 164 -8.24 21.19 -2.96
CA THR A 164 -9.00 22.45 -3.02
C THR A 164 -8.29 23.55 -3.81
N VAL A 165 -6.99 23.40 -4.09
CA VAL A 165 -6.23 24.34 -4.91
C VAL A 165 -6.46 24.04 -6.39
N GLU A 166 -6.86 25.05 -7.17
CA GLU A 166 -7.04 24.91 -8.61
C GLU A 166 -5.73 24.47 -9.27
N GLY A 167 -5.80 23.44 -10.12
CA GLY A 167 -4.62 22.90 -10.79
C GLY A 167 -3.64 22.17 -9.86
N TRP A 168 -4.05 21.79 -8.64
CA TRP A 168 -3.22 21.06 -7.67
C TRP A 168 -2.46 19.88 -8.28
N TRP A 169 -3.10 19.13 -9.20
CA TRP A 169 -2.49 17.99 -9.89
C TRP A 169 -1.26 18.36 -10.72
N THR A 170 -1.30 19.56 -11.29
CA THR A 170 -0.37 20.05 -12.31
C THR A 170 0.56 21.15 -11.82
N VAL A 171 0.70 21.29 -10.49
CA VAL A 171 1.70 22.22 -9.95
C VAL A 171 3.10 21.84 -10.44
N PRO A 172 3.94 22.81 -10.82
CA PRO A 172 5.30 22.52 -11.29
C PRO A 172 6.24 22.11 -10.16
N GLU A 173 5.92 22.47 -8.92
CA GLU A 173 6.75 22.23 -7.75
C GLU A 173 5.94 21.59 -6.63
N PHE A 174 6.47 20.51 -6.07
CA PHE A 174 5.92 19.84 -4.89
C PHE A 174 6.17 20.64 -3.61
N LEU A 175 5.37 20.36 -2.59
CA LEU A 175 5.54 20.87 -1.24
C LEU A 175 6.02 19.75 -0.33
N SER A 176 6.88 20.07 0.63
CA SER A 176 7.35 19.10 1.63
C SER A 176 6.19 18.59 2.49
N THR A 177 6.27 17.33 2.90
CA THR A 177 5.39 16.79 3.95
C THR A 177 5.66 17.54 5.26
N PRO A 178 4.63 18.03 5.97
CA PRO A 178 4.83 18.74 7.24
C PRO A 178 5.28 17.77 8.33
N TYR A 179 5.94 18.29 9.37
CA TYR A 179 6.41 17.49 10.49
C TYR A 179 6.44 18.29 11.79
N HIS A 180 6.40 17.60 12.92
CA HIS A 180 6.46 18.21 14.25
C HIS A 180 7.89 18.16 14.80
N VAL A 181 8.32 19.25 15.43
CA VAL A 181 9.59 19.31 16.15
C VAL A 181 9.32 19.52 17.64
N LEU A 182 9.97 18.73 18.47
CA LEU A 182 9.80 18.68 19.91
C LEU A 182 11.01 19.32 20.63
N ASN A 183 10.75 19.82 21.84
CA ASN A 183 11.80 20.12 22.81
C ASN A 183 12.26 18.83 23.50
N LYS A 184 13.41 18.85 24.17
CA LYS A 184 13.97 17.68 24.89
C LYS A 184 13.06 17.17 26.02
N ASP A 185 12.16 18.00 26.54
CA ASP A 185 11.15 17.61 27.53
C ASP A 185 9.90 16.94 26.91
N GLY A 186 9.86 16.81 25.58
CA GLY A 186 8.75 16.21 24.83
C GLY A 186 7.61 17.18 24.48
N SER A 187 7.67 18.45 24.91
CA SER A 187 6.70 19.46 24.49
C SER A 187 6.88 19.84 23.02
N LEU A 188 5.79 20.22 22.35
CA LEU A 188 5.84 20.71 20.97
C LEU A 188 6.64 22.02 20.91
N ALA A 189 7.74 22.03 20.15
CA ALA A 189 8.50 23.25 19.91
C ALA A 189 7.88 24.06 18.77
N TYR A 190 7.66 23.42 17.62
CA TYR A 190 6.97 24.01 16.47
C TYR A 190 6.49 22.94 15.47
N VAL A 191 5.58 23.34 14.59
CA VAL A 191 5.20 22.56 13.40
C VAL A 191 5.93 23.16 12.20
N GLN A 192 6.69 22.34 11.48
CA GLN A 192 7.20 22.73 10.18
C GLN A 192 6.08 22.55 9.15
N GLU A 193 5.47 23.66 8.75
CA GLU A 193 4.49 23.69 7.67
C GLU A 193 5.13 23.31 6.32
N SER A 194 4.29 22.84 5.40
CA SER A 194 4.69 22.52 4.04
C SER A 194 5.34 23.70 3.33
N VAL A 195 6.58 23.51 2.88
CA VAL A 195 7.33 24.51 2.10
C VAL A 195 7.62 23.97 0.71
N ARG A 196 7.95 24.86 -0.22
CA ARG A 196 8.49 24.46 -1.53
C ARG A 196 9.72 23.58 -1.35
N VAL A 197 9.81 22.51 -2.13
CA VAL A 197 10.96 21.59 -2.03
C VAL A 197 12.27 22.27 -2.43
N SER A 198 12.25 23.32 -3.27
CA SER A 198 13.47 24.10 -3.54
C SER A 198 13.90 25.02 -2.40
N SER A 199 13.19 25.04 -1.28
CA SER A 199 13.49 25.96 -0.17
C SER A 199 14.72 25.48 0.63
N PRO A 200 15.53 26.41 1.17
CA PRO A 200 16.62 26.06 2.09
C PRO A 200 16.14 25.29 3.32
N ILE A 201 14.88 25.49 3.74
CA ILE A 201 14.27 24.78 4.87
C ILE A 201 14.17 23.29 4.55
N PHE A 202 13.66 22.94 3.37
CA PHE A 202 13.55 21.54 2.95
C PHE A 202 14.92 20.89 2.75
N GLU A 203 15.86 21.56 2.05
CA GLU A 203 17.21 21.01 1.85
C GLU A 203 17.92 20.80 3.20
N ASN A 204 17.80 21.75 4.14
CA ASN A 204 18.34 21.60 5.49
C ASN A 204 17.76 20.39 6.23
N PHE A 205 16.44 20.18 6.16
CA PHE A 205 15.79 19.02 6.76
C PHE A 205 16.29 17.70 6.12
N ILE A 206 16.24 17.59 4.79
CA ILE A 206 16.66 16.39 4.06
C ILE A 206 18.14 16.06 4.29
N SER A 207 18.99 17.09 4.41
CA SER A 207 20.42 16.92 4.70
C SER A 207 20.72 16.28 6.06
N GLN A 208 19.77 16.33 7.00
CA GLN A 208 19.89 15.77 8.33
C GLN A 208 19.08 14.46 8.48
N PHE A 209 17.84 14.45 8.01
CA PHE A 209 16.93 13.32 8.17
C PHE A 209 17.33 12.09 7.36
N MET A 210 17.61 12.25 6.06
CA MET A 210 17.93 11.11 5.19
C MET A 210 19.20 10.34 5.61
N PRO A 211 20.32 10.99 5.97
CA PRO A 211 21.50 10.24 6.44
C PRO A 211 21.23 9.58 7.80
N ALA A 212 20.50 10.23 8.71
CA ALA A 212 20.12 9.63 9.99
C ALA A 212 19.26 8.38 9.78
N LEU A 213 18.25 8.46 8.90
CA LEU A 213 17.40 7.33 8.55
C LEU A 213 18.19 6.19 7.88
N GLN A 214 19.08 6.51 6.93
CA GLN A 214 19.92 5.51 6.29
C GLN A 214 20.80 4.79 7.32
N ASN A 215 21.51 5.54 8.18
CA ASN A 215 22.38 4.96 9.20
C ASN A 215 21.59 4.07 10.16
N HIS A 216 20.44 4.52 10.63
CA HIS A 216 19.56 3.73 11.51
C HIS A 216 19.13 2.41 10.84
N LEU A 217 18.68 2.47 9.58
CA LEU A 217 18.29 1.29 8.81
C LEU A 217 19.47 0.33 8.57
N GLU A 218 20.69 0.83 8.43
CA GLU A 218 21.90 0.02 8.35
C GLU A 218 22.22 -0.66 9.68
N GLU A 219 22.14 0.08 10.79
CA GLU A 219 22.41 -0.43 12.14
C GLU A 219 21.45 -1.56 12.53
N ILE A 220 20.17 -1.45 12.18
CA ILE A 220 19.18 -2.51 12.44
C ILE A 220 19.10 -3.58 11.33
N GLY A 221 19.93 -3.47 10.29
CA GLY A 221 20.04 -4.45 9.20
C GLY A 221 18.82 -4.53 8.27
N LEU A 222 18.10 -3.41 8.09
CA LEU A 222 16.88 -3.34 7.28
C LEU A 222 17.00 -2.48 6.02
N LEU A 223 18.14 -1.84 5.78
CA LEU A 223 18.35 -0.97 4.62
C LEU A 223 18.04 -1.66 3.28
N ASP A 224 18.47 -2.91 3.08
CA ASP A 224 18.26 -3.65 1.83
C ASP A 224 16.78 -3.94 1.53
N SER A 225 15.94 -3.96 2.57
CA SER A 225 14.49 -4.14 2.46
C SER A 225 13.74 -2.82 2.31
N TYR A 226 14.42 -1.67 2.41
CA TYR A 226 13.80 -0.36 2.43
C TYR A 226 13.76 0.30 1.05
N LEU A 227 12.61 0.88 0.69
CA LEU A 227 12.43 1.72 -0.49
C LEU A 227 11.75 3.03 -0.09
N GLN A 228 12.20 4.17 -0.61
CA GLN A 228 11.61 5.48 -0.31
C GLN A 228 10.69 5.95 -1.43
N HIS A 229 9.43 6.24 -1.13
CA HIS A 229 8.56 7.03 -2.00
C HIS A 229 8.94 8.52 -1.91
N ILE A 230 8.90 9.25 -3.02
CA ILE A 230 9.31 10.66 -3.03
C ILE A 230 8.08 11.57 -3.03
N ALA A 231 7.25 11.42 -4.06
CA ALA A 231 6.02 12.18 -4.23
C ALA A 231 5.10 11.43 -5.19
N ASP A 232 3.87 11.17 -4.75
CA ASP A 232 2.88 10.35 -5.43
C ASP A 232 2.66 10.73 -6.90
N GLU A 233 2.64 9.74 -7.80
CA GLU A 233 2.29 9.88 -9.23
C GLU A 233 2.88 11.12 -9.91
N PRO A 234 4.22 11.29 -9.95
CA PRO A 234 4.82 12.45 -10.60
C PRO A 234 4.55 12.40 -12.11
N ILE A 235 4.29 13.58 -12.68
CA ILE A 235 3.97 13.80 -14.09
C ILE A 235 4.99 14.75 -14.71
N ASP A 236 4.94 14.91 -16.03
CA ASP A 236 5.93 15.73 -16.73
C ASP A 236 6.05 17.16 -16.20
N ARG A 237 4.95 17.73 -15.71
CA ARG A 237 4.92 19.11 -15.21
C ARG A 237 5.68 19.30 -13.91
N ASN A 238 5.80 18.27 -13.05
CA ASN A 238 6.54 18.33 -11.79
C ASN A 238 7.81 17.46 -11.79
N ALA A 239 8.23 16.96 -12.95
CA ALA A 239 9.39 16.10 -13.07
C ALA A 239 10.69 16.76 -12.56
N GLU A 240 10.92 18.04 -12.83
CA GLU A 240 12.12 18.73 -12.33
C GLU A 240 12.12 18.85 -10.80
N SER A 241 10.95 19.11 -10.21
CA SER A 241 10.78 19.13 -8.75
C SER A 241 11.03 17.74 -8.15
N TYR A 242 10.55 16.67 -8.79
CA TYR A 242 10.84 15.29 -8.38
C TYR A 242 12.34 14.96 -8.45
N LYS A 243 12.99 15.27 -9.59
CA LYS A 243 14.42 15.05 -9.79
C LYS A 243 15.26 15.79 -8.75
N TYR A 244 14.87 17.00 -8.38
CA TYR A 244 15.54 17.76 -7.33
C TYR A 244 15.52 17.00 -5.99
N ILE A 245 14.35 16.51 -5.56
CA ILE A 245 14.25 15.75 -4.30
C ILE A 245 15.07 14.46 -4.36
N VAL A 246 14.98 13.69 -5.45
CA VAL A 246 15.77 12.46 -5.64
C VAL A 246 17.27 12.76 -5.59
N ASN A 247 17.72 13.87 -6.17
CA ASN A 247 19.13 14.26 -6.12
C ASN A 247 19.59 14.61 -4.70
N LEU A 248 18.73 15.22 -3.88
CA LEU A 248 19.03 15.42 -2.46
C LEU A 248 19.11 14.08 -1.72
N VAL A 249 18.14 13.18 -1.92
CA VAL A 249 18.16 11.83 -1.33
C VAL A 249 19.42 11.08 -1.73
N ARG A 250 19.80 11.07 -3.01
CA ARG A 250 21.04 10.44 -3.48
C ARG A 250 22.30 11.08 -2.91
N ARG A 251 22.29 12.40 -2.67
CA ARG A 251 23.42 13.12 -2.08
C ARG A 251 23.64 12.72 -0.62
N TYR A 252 22.57 12.66 0.17
CA TYR A 252 22.68 12.49 1.62
C TYR A 252 22.45 11.04 2.10
N ALA A 253 21.73 10.23 1.33
CA ALA A 253 21.46 8.82 1.59
C ALA A 253 21.59 7.99 0.29
N PRO A 254 22.82 7.87 -0.27
CA PRO A 254 23.06 7.25 -1.57
C PRO A 254 22.69 5.77 -1.67
N LYS A 255 22.51 5.07 -0.54
CA LYS A 255 22.18 3.64 -0.52
C LYS A 255 20.67 3.40 -0.45
N ILE A 256 19.87 4.42 -0.12
CA ILE A 256 18.41 4.33 -0.15
C ILE A 256 17.94 4.33 -1.61
N ARG A 257 17.21 3.27 -1.98
CA ARG A 257 16.57 3.13 -3.29
C ARG A 257 15.19 3.78 -3.29
N THR A 258 14.74 4.24 -4.46
CA THR A 258 13.42 4.85 -4.64
C THR A 258 12.42 3.91 -5.29
N ILE A 259 11.15 4.04 -4.92
CA ILE A 259 10.00 3.39 -5.55
C ILE A 259 8.96 4.46 -5.86
N GLU A 260 8.28 4.36 -7.01
CA GLU A 260 7.23 5.32 -7.34
C GLU A 260 6.19 4.75 -8.30
N ALA A 261 4.92 5.03 -8.01
CA ALA A 261 3.85 4.90 -8.98
C ALA A 261 4.04 5.99 -10.05
N SER A 262 4.45 5.64 -11.26
CA SER A 262 4.71 6.66 -12.28
C SER A 262 4.60 6.13 -13.71
N THR A 263 3.99 6.95 -14.57
CA THR A 263 3.98 6.81 -16.02
C THR A 263 4.90 7.82 -16.72
N CYS A 264 5.56 8.69 -15.95
CA CYS A 264 6.43 9.76 -16.45
C CYS A 264 7.79 9.20 -16.90
N LYS A 265 7.95 9.06 -18.23
CA LYS A 265 9.11 8.38 -18.84
C LYS A 265 10.44 9.06 -18.58
N GLN A 266 10.46 10.37 -18.34
CA GLN A 266 11.67 11.12 -18.04
C GLN A 266 12.21 10.89 -16.61
N LEU A 267 11.44 10.22 -15.73
CA LEU A 267 11.84 9.96 -14.34
C LEU A 267 12.42 8.56 -14.12
N VAL A 268 12.41 7.69 -15.13
CA VAL A 268 12.81 6.28 -14.92
C VAL A 268 14.28 6.07 -14.53
N ASP A 269 15.17 7.01 -14.86
CA ASP A 269 16.56 6.99 -14.39
C ASP A 269 16.72 7.55 -12.96
N TYR A 270 15.65 8.10 -12.41
CA TYR A 270 15.57 8.63 -11.04
C TYR A 270 14.84 7.67 -10.08
N ILE A 271 14.17 6.65 -10.61
CA ILE A 271 13.34 5.69 -9.85
C ILE A 271 13.95 4.29 -9.95
N ASN A 272 14.31 3.66 -8.82
CA ASN A 272 14.87 2.31 -8.84
C ASN A 272 13.80 1.23 -9.09
N VAL A 273 12.61 1.41 -8.53
CA VAL A 273 11.44 0.51 -8.70
C VAL A 273 10.30 1.31 -9.33
N VAL A 274 10.07 1.11 -10.63
CA VAL A 274 9.03 1.85 -11.36
C VAL A 274 7.74 1.06 -11.32
N VAL A 275 6.65 1.70 -10.91
CA VAL A 275 5.34 1.08 -10.75
C VAL A 275 4.33 1.75 -11.70
N PRO A 276 4.30 1.41 -13.00
CA PRO A 276 3.34 1.98 -13.93
C PRO A 276 1.92 1.45 -13.74
N LEU A 277 0.92 2.20 -14.22
CA LEU A 277 -0.43 1.67 -14.40
C LEU A 277 -0.40 0.48 -15.35
N LEU A 278 -1.26 -0.51 -15.11
CA LEU A 278 -1.29 -1.72 -15.93
C LEU A 278 -1.49 -1.45 -17.43
N ASP A 279 -2.33 -0.48 -17.80
CA ASP A 279 -2.55 -0.12 -19.22
C ASP A 279 -1.39 0.68 -19.82
N ASP A 280 -0.69 1.48 -19.01
CA ASP A 280 0.54 2.14 -19.45
C ASP A 280 1.67 1.12 -19.67
N TYR A 281 1.78 0.11 -18.80
CA TYR A 281 2.68 -1.02 -19.00
C TYR A 281 2.38 -1.76 -20.30
N ASP A 282 1.12 -2.14 -20.53
CA ASP A 282 0.70 -2.86 -21.75
C ASP A 282 1.02 -2.05 -23.02
N ARG A 283 0.68 -0.76 -23.06
CA ARG A 283 0.96 0.12 -24.21
C ARG A 283 2.44 0.36 -24.46
N ASN A 284 3.26 0.35 -23.41
CA ASN A 284 4.68 0.71 -23.46
C ASN A 284 5.60 -0.45 -23.03
N MET A 285 5.21 -1.69 -23.28
CA MET A 285 5.90 -2.87 -22.77
C MET A 285 7.38 -2.91 -23.17
N ALA A 286 7.72 -2.57 -24.40
CA ALA A 286 9.11 -2.54 -24.88
C ALA A 286 9.99 -1.57 -24.07
N PHE A 287 9.44 -0.43 -23.64
CA PHE A 287 10.15 0.53 -22.80
C PHE A 287 10.45 -0.05 -21.42
N TYR A 288 9.48 -0.69 -20.77
CA TYR A 288 9.65 -1.27 -19.44
C TYR A 288 10.55 -2.51 -19.45
N GLU A 289 10.48 -3.35 -20.48
CA GLU A 289 11.40 -4.47 -20.66
C GLU A 289 12.84 -4.01 -20.86
N GLU A 290 13.06 -2.89 -21.55
CA GLU A 290 14.38 -2.26 -21.63
C GLU A 290 14.84 -1.73 -20.26
N ARG A 291 13.93 -1.19 -19.44
CA ARG A 291 14.27 -0.77 -18.06
C ARG A 291 14.68 -1.95 -17.18
N LYS A 292 13.98 -3.08 -17.27
CA LYS A 292 14.36 -4.32 -16.58
C LYS A 292 15.78 -4.77 -16.93
N LYS A 293 16.16 -4.70 -18.22
CA LYS A 293 17.52 -5.02 -18.68
C LYS A 293 18.59 -4.08 -18.11
N ARG A 294 18.23 -2.85 -17.75
CA ARG A 294 19.12 -1.86 -17.09
C ARG A 294 19.17 -1.99 -15.57
N GLY A 295 18.50 -3.00 -15.00
CA GLY A 295 18.51 -3.28 -13.57
C GLY A 295 17.44 -2.56 -12.75
N ASN A 296 16.49 -1.87 -13.40
CA ASN A 296 15.29 -1.42 -12.69
C ASN A 296 14.40 -2.61 -12.35
N GLU A 297 13.78 -2.56 -11.16
CA GLU A 297 12.61 -3.41 -10.90
C GLU A 297 11.39 -2.75 -11.52
N VAL A 298 10.49 -3.57 -12.08
CA VAL A 298 9.24 -3.08 -12.67
C VAL A 298 8.09 -3.85 -12.05
N TRP A 299 7.20 -3.10 -11.40
CA TRP A 299 5.96 -3.60 -10.84
C TRP A 299 4.80 -3.16 -11.76
N PHE A 300 3.57 -3.31 -11.30
CA PHE A 300 2.47 -2.49 -11.80
C PHE A 300 1.50 -2.16 -10.69
N TYR A 301 0.65 -1.17 -10.90
CA TYR A 301 -0.47 -0.90 -9.99
C TYR A 301 -1.80 -0.78 -10.74
N THR A 302 -2.87 -0.93 -9.97
CA THR A 302 -4.21 -0.50 -10.36
C THR A 302 -4.75 0.47 -9.31
N CYS A 303 -5.69 1.31 -9.72
CA CYS A 303 -6.42 2.23 -8.85
C CYS A 303 -7.84 2.38 -9.40
N LEU A 304 -8.36 3.61 -9.53
CA LEU A 304 -9.54 3.92 -10.34
C LEU A 304 -9.36 3.63 -11.85
N SER A 305 -8.13 3.35 -12.28
CA SER A 305 -7.75 2.95 -13.63
C SER A 305 -6.74 1.78 -13.59
N PRO A 306 -6.58 1.05 -14.70
CA PRO A 306 -7.45 1.05 -15.87
C PRO A 306 -8.78 0.32 -15.63
N THR A 307 -9.75 0.55 -16.52
CA THR A 307 -11.09 -0.07 -16.53
C THR A 307 -11.32 -0.90 -17.81
N GLY A 308 -12.53 -1.45 -17.98
CA GLY A 308 -12.93 -2.13 -19.22
C GLY A 308 -12.27 -3.49 -19.39
N ARG A 309 -11.42 -3.67 -20.41
CA ARG A 309 -10.76 -4.96 -20.70
C ARG A 309 -9.73 -5.38 -19.65
N TYR A 310 -9.24 -4.43 -18.86
CA TYR A 310 -8.20 -4.70 -17.87
C TYR A 310 -8.79 -5.28 -16.58
N PRO A 311 -8.04 -6.17 -15.89
CA PRO A 311 -8.39 -6.57 -14.54
C PRO A 311 -8.19 -5.40 -13.57
N ASN A 312 -9.10 -5.30 -12.60
CA ASN A 312 -9.04 -4.38 -11.49
C ASN A 312 -9.89 -4.94 -10.34
N ARG A 313 -9.96 -4.24 -9.21
CA ARG A 313 -10.54 -4.72 -7.94
C ARG A 313 -11.81 -3.95 -7.53
N PHE A 314 -12.55 -3.42 -8.50
CA PHE A 314 -13.84 -2.79 -8.22
C PHE A 314 -14.87 -3.83 -7.78
N ILE A 315 -15.80 -3.41 -6.93
CA ILE A 315 -16.81 -4.29 -6.32
C ILE A 315 -17.76 -4.91 -7.36
N ASP A 316 -17.96 -4.24 -8.49
CA ASP A 316 -18.80 -4.67 -9.60
C ASP A 316 -18.06 -5.55 -10.62
N TYR A 317 -16.75 -5.77 -10.44
CA TYR A 317 -15.96 -6.61 -11.34
C TYR A 317 -16.06 -8.08 -10.94
N SER A 318 -16.08 -8.96 -11.95
CA SER A 318 -15.99 -10.40 -11.72
C SER A 318 -14.70 -10.75 -10.96
N LEU A 319 -14.80 -11.57 -9.90
CA LEU A 319 -13.68 -11.99 -9.05
C LEU A 319 -12.52 -12.66 -9.83
N ILE A 320 -12.78 -13.20 -11.03
CA ILE A 320 -11.70 -13.73 -11.88
C ILE A 320 -10.70 -12.65 -12.28
N LYS A 321 -11.13 -11.39 -12.45
CA LYS A 321 -10.25 -10.26 -12.76
C LYS A 321 -9.25 -10.03 -11.64
N VAL A 322 -9.68 -10.11 -10.37
CA VAL A 322 -8.80 -9.98 -9.20
C VAL A 322 -7.75 -11.10 -9.19
N ARG A 323 -8.15 -12.34 -9.49
CA ARG A 323 -7.23 -13.49 -9.56
C ARG A 323 -6.20 -13.36 -10.69
N ILE A 324 -6.57 -12.78 -11.83
CA ILE A 324 -5.70 -12.65 -13.00
C ILE A 324 -4.58 -11.63 -12.79
N LEU A 325 -4.74 -10.63 -11.90
CA LEU A 325 -3.72 -9.62 -11.63
C LEU A 325 -2.34 -10.23 -11.36
N HIS A 326 -2.26 -11.29 -10.55
CA HIS A 326 -0.97 -11.88 -10.20
C HIS A 326 -0.45 -12.88 -11.25
N TRP A 327 -1.33 -13.40 -12.12
CA TRP A 327 -0.89 -14.13 -13.31
C TRP A 327 -0.22 -13.21 -14.33
N ILE A 328 -0.58 -11.92 -14.37
CA ILE A 328 0.12 -10.92 -15.18
C ILE A 328 1.55 -10.74 -14.68
N ASN A 329 1.76 -10.64 -13.35
CA ASN A 329 3.11 -10.58 -12.78
C ASN A 329 3.95 -11.79 -13.21
N PHE A 330 3.40 -13.00 -13.09
CA PHE A 330 4.07 -14.21 -13.48
C PHE A 330 4.40 -14.24 -14.99
N LYS A 331 3.41 -13.94 -15.84
CA LYS A 331 3.56 -14.00 -17.30
C LYS A 331 4.62 -13.04 -17.84
N TYR A 332 4.70 -11.84 -17.28
CA TYR A 332 5.60 -10.79 -17.76
C TYR A 332 6.85 -10.59 -16.89
N GLY A 333 7.03 -11.44 -15.87
CA GLY A 333 8.17 -11.35 -14.94
C GLY A 333 8.25 -9.97 -14.27
N LEU A 334 7.14 -9.50 -13.72
CA LEU A 334 7.07 -8.26 -12.93
C LEU A 334 7.34 -8.57 -11.46
N ASP A 335 8.10 -7.70 -10.80
CA ASP A 335 8.64 -7.95 -9.46
C ASP A 335 7.58 -7.76 -8.35
N GLY A 336 6.51 -7.00 -8.63
CA GLY A 336 5.49 -6.69 -7.65
C GLY A 336 4.21 -6.10 -8.20
N TYR A 337 3.23 -5.98 -7.30
CA TYR A 337 1.94 -5.33 -7.52
C TYR A 337 1.66 -4.36 -6.37
N LEU A 338 1.18 -3.17 -6.71
CA LEU A 338 0.77 -2.15 -5.77
C LEU A 338 -0.71 -1.81 -5.92
N HIS A 339 -1.37 -1.53 -4.79
CA HIS A 339 -2.67 -0.87 -4.74
C HIS A 339 -2.68 0.15 -3.61
N TRP A 340 -3.19 1.35 -3.86
CA TRP A 340 -3.19 2.46 -2.89
C TRP A 340 -4.15 2.26 -1.71
N GLY A 341 -5.04 1.27 -1.77
CA GLY A 341 -6.10 1.09 -0.79
C GLY A 341 -6.16 -0.31 -0.19
N TYR A 342 -5.81 -0.44 1.10
CA TYR A 342 -6.17 -1.58 1.96
C TYR A 342 -7.42 -1.26 2.80
N ASN A 343 -7.41 -0.13 3.53
CA ASN A 343 -8.46 0.29 4.46
C ASN A 343 -8.90 1.76 4.27
N TYR A 344 -8.98 2.21 3.02
CA TYR A 344 -9.46 3.55 2.67
C TYR A 344 -10.98 3.53 2.52
N TRP A 345 -11.63 3.36 3.66
CA TRP A 345 -13.07 3.17 3.78
C TRP A 345 -13.84 4.49 3.88
N THR A 346 -15.12 4.43 3.51
CA THR A 346 -16.12 5.46 3.84
C THR A 346 -16.42 5.45 5.35
N GLU A 347 -17.32 6.33 5.80
CA GLU A 347 -17.75 6.32 7.20
C GLU A 347 -18.49 5.04 7.61
N ASN A 348 -19.25 4.44 6.69
CA ASN A 348 -20.05 3.23 6.90
C ASN A 348 -19.79 2.18 5.80
N PRO A 349 -18.60 1.55 5.75
CA PRO A 349 -18.17 0.72 4.63
C PRO A 349 -18.98 -0.57 4.42
N PHE A 350 -19.76 -0.99 5.42
CA PHE A 350 -20.67 -2.13 5.30
C PHE A 350 -22.01 -1.77 4.64
N GLU A 351 -22.34 -0.48 4.57
CA GLU A 351 -23.59 0.02 4.01
C GLU A 351 -23.38 0.74 2.68
N ASP A 352 -22.33 1.55 2.60
CA ASP A 352 -21.99 2.34 1.42
C ASP A 352 -20.48 2.36 1.18
N VAL A 353 -20.08 1.82 0.02
CA VAL A 353 -18.68 1.76 -0.42
C VAL A 353 -18.35 2.84 -1.46
N GLU A 354 -19.34 3.63 -1.88
CA GLU A 354 -19.14 4.76 -2.77
C GLU A 354 -18.54 5.92 -1.97
N ASN A 355 -17.32 6.32 -2.30
CA ASN A 355 -16.78 7.56 -1.77
C ASN A 355 -17.59 8.73 -2.35
N GLU A 356 -18.15 9.58 -1.49
CA GLU A 356 -19.00 10.71 -1.88
C GLU A 356 -18.44 11.55 -3.04
N PRO A 357 -19.33 12.18 -3.86
CA PRO A 357 -19.03 12.90 -5.10
C PRO A 357 -18.11 14.13 -4.98
N HIS A 358 -17.56 14.42 -3.80
CA HIS A 358 -16.47 15.40 -3.60
C HIS A 358 -15.07 14.82 -3.89
N HIS A 359 -15.00 13.56 -4.33
CA HIS A 359 -13.83 12.99 -5.00
C HIS A 359 -14.01 13.10 -6.52
N PRO A 360 -13.61 14.21 -7.19
CA PRO A 360 -13.67 14.30 -8.63
C PRO A 360 -12.53 13.46 -9.21
N PHE A 361 -12.74 12.16 -9.30
CA PHE A 361 -12.22 11.43 -10.43
C PHE A 361 -13.34 11.49 -11.46
N PRO A 362 -13.27 12.38 -12.46
CA PRO A 362 -14.22 12.28 -13.55
C PRO A 362 -14.02 10.89 -14.16
N LEU A 363 -15.02 10.02 -13.97
CA LEU A 363 -15.15 8.83 -14.79
C LEU A 363 -15.06 9.31 -16.25
N PRO A 364 -14.21 8.71 -17.10
CA PRO A 364 -14.20 9.07 -18.50
C PRO A 364 -15.62 8.94 -19.03
N GLN A 365 -16.13 9.99 -19.69
CA GLN A 365 -17.39 9.90 -20.42
C GLN A 365 -17.26 8.70 -21.36
N GLU A 366 -18.13 7.70 -21.19
CA GLU A 366 -18.24 6.60 -22.13
C GLU A 366 -18.39 7.21 -23.53
N THR A 367 -17.42 6.94 -24.40
CA THR A 367 -17.56 7.27 -25.81
C THR A 367 -18.48 6.19 -26.37
N PRO A 368 -19.68 6.51 -26.86
CA PRO A 368 -20.55 5.51 -27.44
C PRO A 368 -19.89 4.97 -28.73
N SER A 369 -19.70 3.66 -28.78
CA SER A 369 -19.49 2.92 -30.04
C SER A 369 -20.64 1.96 -30.25
#